data_AF-A0A238U663-F1
#
_entry.id   AF-A0A238U663-F1
#
_cell.length_a   1.000
_cell.length_b   1.000
_cell.length_c   1.000
_cell.angle_alpha   90.00
_cell.angle_beta   90.00
_cell.angle_gamma   90.00
#
_symmetry.space_group_name_H-M   'P 1'
#
loop_
_entity.id
_entity.type
_entity.pdbx_description
1 polymer ?
#
loop_
_entity_poly.entity_id
_entity_poly.type
_entity_poly.pdbx_seq_one_letter_code
_entity_poly.pdbx_strand_id
1 'polypeptide(L)'
;MVITFNHLYIKRIVYLSFLFVIVSCKTKTQDNANDKSFLKTLNKSNRVEISKLNAKELISFLKTNPEDDGFNILITIGQTKADWLNQTDLEYLISKINSKEKSKCIVRQISSFIPDSKHMTIGNQVISILESYRKKESFPNSLYICKAYKEEKINKFFSWVLFTFIFLTVYEFALWLDGRNFDFLDILFYFLGAIFSSLIITKLIPNIEISQQQVL
;
A
#
# COMPACT_ATOMS: atom_id res chain seq x y z
N MET A 1 -41.08 42.58 26.21
CA MET A 1 -39.76 42.75 26.85
C MET A 1 -38.72 42.13 25.92
N VAL A 2 -38.07 42.93 25.08
CA VAL A 2 -37.13 42.45 24.06
C VAL A 2 -35.74 42.39 24.70
N ILE A 3 -35.21 41.19 24.86
CA ILE A 3 -33.85 40.99 25.39
C ILE A 3 -32.88 41.14 24.21
N THR A 4 -32.29 42.33 24.07
CA THR A 4 -31.18 42.58 23.16
C THR A 4 -29.91 41.93 23.72
N PHE A 5 -29.61 40.71 23.27
CA PHE A 5 -28.36 40.02 23.60
C PHE A 5 -27.18 40.73 22.92
N ASN A 6 -26.29 41.31 23.71
CA ASN A 6 -25.14 42.06 23.25
C ASN A 6 -24.14 41.17 22.47
N HIS A 7 -24.11 41.38 21.15
CA HIS A 7 -23.27 40.67 20.18
C HIS A 7 -21.75 40.75 20.46
N LEU A 8 -21.32 41.71 21.29
CA LEU A 8 -19.92 41.86 21.74
C LEU A 8 -19.49 40.78 22.75
N TYR A 9 -20.41 40.23 23.53
CA TYR A 9 -20.06 39.28 24.59
C TYR A 9 -19.70 37.89 24.02
N ILE A 10 -20.42 37.46 22.98
CA ILE A 10 -20.22 36.17 22.31
C ILE A 10 -18.86 36.13 21.58
N LYS A 11 -18.44 37.24 20.95
CA LYS A 11 -17.13 37.30 20.27
C LYS A 11 -15.95 37.14 21.24
N ARG A 12 -16.03 37.67 22.46
CA ARG A 12 -14.97 37.54 23.47
C ARG A 12 -14.87 36.11 24.03
N ILE A 13 -15.99 35.42 24.22
CA ILE A 13 -16.00 34.03 24.72
C ILE A 13 -15.41 33.07 23.67
N VAL A 14 -15.75 33.25 22.39
CA VAL A 14 -15.21 32.43 21.30
C VAL A 14 -13.69 32.65 21.12
N TYR A 15 -13.19 33.87 21.35
CA TYR A 15 -11.75 34.14 21.26
C TYR A 15 -10.97 33.54 22.43
N LEU A 16 -11.55 33.53 23.63
CA LEU A 16 -10.94 32.94 24.83
C LEU A 16 -10.90 31.40 24.77
N SER A 17 -11.91 30.75 24.19
CA SER A 17 -11.89 29.29 23.99
C SER A 17 -10.86 28.87 22.94
N PHE A 18 -10.65 29.67 21.88
CA PHE A 18 -9.62 29.40 20.88
C PHE A 18 -8.20 29.53 21.44
N LEU A 19 -7.96 30.42 22.40
CA LEU A 19 -6.66 30.60 23.06
C LEU A 19 -6.29 29.43 23.99
N PHE A 20 -7.29 28.77 24.61
CA PHE A 20 -7.07 27.64 25.52
C PHE A 20 -6.65 26.34 24.79
N VAL A 21 -7.01 26.21 23.51
CA VAL A 21 -6.65 25.04 22.69
C VAL A 21 -5.17 25.08 22.25
N ILE A 22 -4.59 26.27 22.07
CA ILE A 22 -3.20 26.41 21.62
C ILE A 22 -2.19 26.15 22.76
N VAL A 23 -2.58 26.35 24.02
CA VAL A 23 -1.68 26.18 25.19
C VAL A 23 -1.60 24.74 25.69
N SER A 24 -2.54 23.86 25.33
CA SER A 24 -2.56 22.48 25.85
C SER A 24 -1.63 21.49 25.13
N CYS A 25 -0.86 21.91 24.13
CA CYS A 25 0.10 21.04 23.44
C CYS A 25 1.54 21.27 23.93
N LYS A 26 1.78 20.96 25.20
CA LYS A 26 3.13 20.63 25.70
C LYS A 26 3.07 19.27 26.39
N THR A 27 2.95 18.22 25.59
CA THR A 27 3.33 16.89 26.03
C THR A 27 4.84 16.90 26.27
N LYS A 28 5.24 16.65 27.52
CA LYS A 28 6.62 16.32 27.85
C LYS A 28 6.93 14.99 27.17
N THR A 29 7.66 15.03 26.07
CA THR A 29 8.37 13.85 25.56
C THR A 29 9.46 13.51 26.57
N GLN A 30 9.30 12.37 27.23
CA GLN A 30 10.36 11.73 27.99
C GLN A 30 11.37 11.19 26.97
N ASP A 31 12.39 11.98 26.65
CA ASP A 31 13.50 11.58 25.79
C ASP A 31 14.28 10.44 26.48
N ASN A 32 13.95 9.20 26.11
CA ASN A 32 14.77 8.05 26.46
C ASN A 32 16.07 8.11 25.63
N ALA A 33 17.19 8.36 26.30
CA ALA A 33 18.53 8.40 25.69
C ALA A 33 18.95 7.10 24.96
N ASN A 34 18.18 6.01 25.09
CA ASN A 34 18.39 4.75 24.38
C ASN A 34 17.92 4.77 22.91
N ASP A 35 17.06 5.69 22.47
CA ASP A 35 16.56 5.69 21.08
C ASP A 35 17.59 6.21 20.07
N LYS A 36 18.46 7.14 20.50
CA LYS A 36 19.52 7.70 19.63
C LYS A 36 20.64 6.70 19.35
N SER A 37 20.90 5.75 20.24
CA SER A 37 21.92 4.72 20.03
C SER A 37 21.44 3.64 19.07
N PHE A 38 20.17 3.23 19.14
CA PHE A 38 19.58 2.24 18.21
C PHE A 38 19.57 2.73 16.76
N LEU A 39 19.20 3.99 16.53
CA LEU A 39 19.25 4.61 15.19
C LEU A 39 20.67 4.67 14.61
N LYS A 40 21.70 4.66 15.47
CA LYS A 40 23.12 4.66 15.09
C LYS A 40 23.61 3.26 14.72
N THR A 41 23.00 2.21 15.29
CA THR A 41 23.30 0.79 15.02
C THR A 41 22.58 0.26 13.77
N LEU A 42 21.49 0.91 13.34
CA LEU A 42 20.86 0.62 12.05
C LEU A 42 21.81 0.98 10.91
N ASN A 43 22.42 -0.08 10.36
CA ASN A 43 23.42 -0.04 9.31
C ASN A 43 22.98 0.90 8.16
N LYS A 44 23.92 1.70 7.61
CA LYS A 44 23.65 2.69 6.55
C LYS A 44 22.93 2.08 5.33
N SER A 45 23.07 0.76 5.13
CA SER A 45 22.41 -0.04 4.10
C SER A 45 20.90 -0.21 4.26
N ASN A 46 20.33 0.02 5.44
CA ASN A 46 18.88 -0.08 5.68
C ASN A 46 18.16 1.27 5.57
N ARG A 47 18.83 2.31 5.05
CA ARG A 47 18.23 3.63 4.79
C ARG A 47 18.19 3.89 3.30
N VAL A 48 17.01 4.21 2.77
CA VAL A 48 16.82 4.50 1.35
C VAL A 48 16.01 5.78 1.15
N GLU A 49 16.35 6.53 0.11
CA GLU A 49 15.53 7.64 -0.35
C GLU A 49 14.50 7.11 -1.35
N ILE A 50 13.25 6.99 -0.91
CA ILE A 50 12.26 6.20 -1.65
C ILE A 50 11.85 6.86 -2.98
N SER A 51 11.94 8.18 -3.06
CA SER A 51 11.66 8.96 -4.27
C SER A 51 12.61 8.65 -5.43
N LYS A 52 13.76 8.01 -5.16
CA LYS A 52 14.77 7.65 -6.16
C LYS A 52 14.68 6.20 -6.62
N LEU A 53 13.81 5.40 -6.01
CA LEU A 53 13.68 3.98 -6.32
C LEU A 53 12.54 3.74 -7.30
N ASN A 54 12.70 2.74 -8.16
CA ASN A 54 11.57 2.10 -8.84
C ASN A 54 10.98 0.95 -8.00
N ALA A 55 9.88 0.36 -8.47
CA ALA A 55 9.21 -0.71 -7.72
C ALA A 55 10.09 -1.94 -7.51
N LYS A 56 10.87 -2.36 -8.52
CA LYS A 56 11.75 -3.53 -8.44
C LYS A 56 12.86 -3.33 -7.41
N GLU A 57 13.48 -2.15 -7.42
CA GLU A 57 14.52 -1.78 -6.47
C GLU A 57 13.96 -1.74 -5.05
N LEU A 58 12.79 -1.13 -4.84
CA LEU A 58 12.14 -1.11 -3.54
C LEU A 58 11.86 -2.53 -3.03
N ILE A 59 11.29 -3.41 -3.86
CA ILE A 59 11.07 -4.82 -3.49
C ILE A 59 12.38 -5.52 -3.16
N SER A 60 13.48 -5.21 -3.86
CA SER A 60 14.80 -5.79 -3.54
C SER A 60 15.30 -5.39 -2.15
N PHE A 61 15.13 -4.12 -1.75
CA PHE A 61 15.50 -3.65 -0.41
C PHE A 61 14.62 -4.22 0.70
N LEU A 62 13.38 -4.59 0.37
CA LEU A 62 12.42 -5.15 1.30
C LEU A 62 12.66 -6.64 1.59
N LYS A 63 13.37 -7.37 0.73
CA LYS A 63 13.69 -8.78 0.97
C LYS A 63 14.56 -8.95 2.22
N THR A 64 14.29 -10.02 2.98
CA THR A 64 15.10 -10.44 4.13
C THR A 64 15.64 -11.85 3.88
N ASN A 65 16.66 -12.24 4.64
CA ASN A 65 16.99 -13.66 4.75
C ASN A 65 15.85 -14.38 5.49
N PRO A 66 15.34 -15.53 5.01
CA PRO A 66 14.35 -16.33 5.73
C PRO A 66 14.76 -16.71 7.15
N GLU A 67 16.06 -16.82 7.42
CA GLU A 67 16.63 -17.19 8.73
C GLU A 67 16.70 -16.02 9.71
N ASP A 68 16.50 -14.78 9.24
CA ASP A 68 16.52 -13.60 10.09
C ASP A 68 15.22 -13.53 10.91
N ASP A 69 15.36 -13.59 12.24
CA ASP A 69 14.31 -13.52 13.25
C ASP A 69 14.27 -12.16 13.96
N GLY A 70 15.15 -11.22 13.57
CA GLY A 70 15.24 -9.90 14.15
C GLY A 70 14.21 -8.89 13.63
N PHE A 71 14.27 -7.67 14.19
CA PHE A 71 13.51 -6.50 13.73
C PHE A 71 14.00 -6.07 12.35
N ASN A 72 13.36 -6.61 11.32
CA ASN A 72 13.68 -6.36 9.93
C ASN A 72 12.96 -5.11 9.45
N ILE A 73 13.67 -3.98 9.45
CA ILE A 73 13.11 -2.70 9.01
C ILE A 73 13.91 -2.04 7.89
N LEU A 74 13.19 -1.38 6.99
CA LEU A 74 13.70 -0.50 5.97
C LEU A 74 13.32 0.95 6.35
N ILE A 75 14.32 1.77 6.63
CA ILE A 75 14.12 3.18 6.91
C ILE A 75 14.04 3.95 5.60
N THR A 76 12.97 4.71 5.44
CA THR A 76 12.73 5.53 4.24
C THR A 76 12.87 7.01 4.54
N ILE A 77 13.51 7.71 3.62
CA ILE A 77 13.63 9.17 3.58
C ILE A 77 12.69 9.68 2.48
N GLY A 78 11.86 10.66 2.83
CA GLY A 78 10.88 11.22 1.90
C GLY A 78 9.67 10.32 1.62
N GLN A 79 8.97 10.65 0.55
CA GLN A 79 7.83 9.90 0.01
C GLN A 79 7.90 9.99 -1.52
N THR A 80 7.25 9.06 -2.20
CA THR A 80 7.09 9.06 -3.66
C THR A 80 6.00 10.03 -4.11
N LYS A 81 5.96 10.36 -5.40
CA LYS A 81 4.79 11.02 -5.99
C LYS A 81 3.63 10.03 -6.15
N ALA A 82 2.40 10.52 -6.27
CA ALA A 82 1.22 9.68 -6.42
C ALA A 82 1.24 8.81 -7.69
N ASP A 83 1.89 9.30 -8.75
CA ASP A 83 2.03 8.70 -10.07
C ASP A 83 3.40 8.04 -10.29
N TRP A 84 4.12 7.70 -9.21
CA TRP A 84 5.48 7.17 -9.31
C TRP A 84 5.59 5.77 -9.95
N LEU A 85 4.49 5.02 -10.06
CA LEU A 85 4.44 3.70 -10.68
C LEU A 85 3.97 3.81 -12.12
N ASN A 86 4.74 3.20 -13.03
CA ASN A 86 4.30 2.98 -14.42
C ASN A 86 3.63 1.60 -14.58
N GLN A 87 3.12 1.33 -15.78
CA GLN A 87 2.45 0.07 -16.11
C GLN A 87 3.32 -1.17 -15.86
N THR A 88 4.59 -1.15 -16.25
CA THR A 88 5.52 -2.26 -16.05
C THR A 88 5.80 -2.53 -14.57
N ASP A 89 5.85 -1.48 -13.74
CA ASP A 89 5.96 -1.61 -12.30
C ASP A 89 4.71 -2.25 -11.69
N LEU A 90 3.52 -1.87 -12.17
CA LEU A 90 2.26 -2.48 -11.72
C LEU A 90 2.18 -3.97 -12.04
N GLU A 91 2.54 -4.36 -13.27
CA GLU A 91 2.59 -5.77 -13.68
C GLU A 91 3.57 -6.56 -12.82
N TYR A 92 4.76 -5.99 -12.58
CA TYR A 92 5.75 -6.58 -11.69
C TYR A 92 5.20 -6.76 -10.27
N LEU A 93 4.59 -5.72 -9.69
CA LEU A 93 4.02 -5.77 -8.34
C LEU A 93 2.90 -6.80 -8.25
N ILE A 94 1.96 -6.81 -9.20
CA ILE A 94 0.88 -7.80 -9.26
C ILE A 94 1.45 -9.23 -9.31
N SER A 95 2.54 -9.47 -10.04
CA SER A 95 3.19 -10.78 -10.07
C SER A 95 3.77 -11.24 -8.71
N LYS A 96 3.98 -10.31 -7.76
CA LYS A 96 4.57 -10.56 -6.44
C LYS A 96 3.57 -10.52 -5.29
N ILE A 97 2.30 -10.20 -5.55
CA ILE A 97 1.27 -10.02 -4.51
C ILE A 97 1.03 -11.28 -3.67
N ASN A 98 1.19 -12.48 -4.24
CA ASN A 98 1.04 -13.77 -3.56
C ASN A 98 2.34 -14.27 -2.92
N SER A 99 3.42 -13.49 -2.98
CA SER A 99 4.71 -13.90 -2.43
C SER A 99 4.63 -14.08 -0.91
N LYS A 100 5.01 -15.27 -0.45
CA LYS A 100 5.18 -15.62 0.97
C LYS A 100 6.61 -15.39 1.48
N GLU A 101 7.49 -14.86 0.64
CA GLU A 101 8.86 -14.49 1.01
C GLU A 101 8.85 -13.44 2.13
N LYS A 102 9.67 -13.62 3.17
CA LYS A 102 9.79 -12.68 4.30
C LYS A 102 10.20 -11.29 3.80
N SER A 103 9.66 -10.26 4.45
CA SER A 103 9.92 -8.86 4.10
C SER A 103 10.21 -8.01 5.32
N LYS A 104 11.03 -6.97 5.13
CA LYS A 104 11.18 -5.86 6.08
C LYS A 104 9.88 -5.08 6.19
N CYS A 105 9.70 -4.41 7.33
CA CYS A 105 8.71 -3.37 7.50
C CYS A 105 9.27 -2.01 7.13
N ILE A 106 8.45 -1.16 6.52
CA ILE A 106 8.88 0.18 6.13
C ILE A 106 8.65 1.12 7.30
N VAL A 107 9.65 1.89 7.67
CA VAL A 107 9.58 2.89 8.73
C VAL A 107 10.07 4.20 8.15
N ARG A 108 9.30 5.28 8.29
CA ARG A 108 9.78 6.61 7.90
C ARG A 108 10.80 7.08 8.92
N GLN A 109 11.81 7.83 8.48
CA GLN A 109 12.84 8.38 9.37
C GLN A 109 12.26 9.21 10.55
N ILE A 110 11.07 9.77 10.39
CA ILE A 110 10.37 10.56 11.41
C ILE A 110 9.53 9.71 12.39
N SER A 111 9.51 8.38 12.25
CA SER A 111 8.79 7.49 13.16
C SER A 111 9.57 7.30 14.47
N SER A 112 8.86 7.34 15.61
CA SER A 112 9.37 6.93 16.92
C SER A 112 9.00 5.49 17.29
N PHE A 113 8.35 4.75 16.38
CA PHE A 113 7.87 3.39 16.62
C PHE A 113 8.50 2.41 15.63
N ILE A 114 8.95 1.27 16.17
CA ILE A 114 9.50 0.14 15.40
C ILE A 114 8.46 -0.99 15.47
N PRO A 115 7.83 -1.35 14.34
CA PRO A 115 6.83 -2.40 14.32
C PRO A 115 7.47 -3.80 14.33
N ASP A 116 6.73 -4.79 14.80
CA ASP A 116 7.09 -6.21 14.72
C ASP A 116 6.94 -6.73 13.27
N SER A 117 8.05 -7.19 12.68
CA SER A 117 8.12 -7.69 11.31
C SER A 117 7.91 -9.20 11.16
N LYS A 118 7.65 -9.95 12.24
CA LYS A 118 7.67 -11.43 12.26
C LYS A 118 6.79 -12.10 11.19
N HIS A 119 5.65 -11.50 10.87
CA HIS A 119 4.68 -12.04 9.91
C HIS A 119 4.63 -11.27 8.59
N MET A 120 5.62 -10.41 8.34
CA MET A 120 5.61 -9.58 7.14
C MET A 120 6.17 -10.33 5.93
N THR A 121 5.47 -10.21 4.80
CA THR A 121 5.86 -10.84 3.53
C THR A 121 5.95 -9.79 2.42
N ILE A 122 6.63 -10.14 1.34
CA ILE A 122 6.70 -9.31 0.14
C ILE A 122 5.30 -9.07 -0.42
N GLY A 123 4.43 -10.08 -0.41
CA GLY A 123 3.02 -9.92 -0.82
C GLY A 123 2.29 -8.85 0.00
N ASN A 124 2.46 -8.83 1.32
CA ASN A 124 1.86 -7.83 2.20
C ASN A 124 2.36 -6.39 1.88
N GLN A 125 3.65 -6.22 1.58
CA GLN A 125 4.19 -4.92 1.19
C GLN A 125 3.68 -4.48 -0.18
N VAL A 126 3.63 -5.39 -1.15
CA VAL A 126 3.09 -5.16 -2.49
C VAL A 126 1.64 -4.65 -2.41
N ILE A 127 0.80 -5.28 -1.59
CA ILE A 127 -0.59 -4.83 -1.39
C ILE A 127 -0.62 -3.39 -0.86
N SER A 128 0.25 -3.06 0.09
CA SER A 128 0.33 -1.70 0.67
C SER A 128 0.72 -0.66 -0.38
N ILE A 129 1.66 -1.00 -1.27
CA ILE A 129 2.08 -0.16 -2.40
C ILE A 129 0.90 0.04 -3.37
N LEU A 130 0.25 -1.05 -3.78
CA LEU A 130 -0.86 -1.03 -4.73
C LEU A 130 -2.11 -0.32 -4.16
N GLU A 131 -2.39 -0.46 -2.87
CA GLU A 131 -3.46 0.29 -2.21
C GLU A 131 -3.22 1.80 -2.26
N SER A 132 -1.97 2.24 -2.07
CA SER A 132 -1.59 3.66 -2.13
C SER A 132 -1.70 4.19 -3.56
N TYR A 133 -1.25 3.42 -4.55
CA TYR A 133 -1.41 3.74 -5.98
C TYR A 133 -2.90 3.90 -6.36
N ARG A 134 -3.75 2.94 -5.97
CA ARG A 134 -5.19 2.98 -6.24
C ARG A 134 -5.85 4.23 -5.67
N LYS A 135 -5.41 4.67 -4.49
CA LYS A 135 -5.91 5.89 -3.83
C LYS A 135 -5.27 7.18 -4.35
N LYS A 136 -4.30 7.09 -5.26
CA LYS A 136 -3.49 8.23 -5.74
C LYS A 136 -2.77 8.95 -4.58
N GLU A 137 -2.24 8.18 -3.64
CA GLU A 137 -1.50 8.67 -2.48
C GLU A 137 0.02 8.46 -2.65
N SER A 138 0.81 9.36 -2.09
CA SER A 138 2.27 9.21 -1.96
C SER A 138 2.63 8.02 -1.07
N PHE A 139 3.69 7.27 -1.41
CA PHE A 139 4.16 6.13 -0.61
C PHE A 139 5.52 6.39 0.05
N PRO A 140 5.78 6.03 1.32
CA PRO A 140 4.86 5.47 2.30
C PRO A 140 3.83 6.52 2.75
N ASN A 141 2.55 6.16 2.88
CA ASN A 141 1.47 7.08 3.31
C ASN A 141 1.27 7.15 4.85
N SER A 142 2.02 6.36 5.61
CA SER A 142 2.00 6.34 7.10
C SER A 142 3.42 6.42 7.67
N LEU A 143 3.55 6.65 8.98
CA LEU A 143 4.85 6.67 9.68
C LEU A 143 5.57 5.32 9.62
N TYR A 144 4.81 4.23 9.58
CA TYR A 144 5.32 2.87 9.38
C TYR A 144 4.30 2.02 8.61
N ILE A 145 4.78 1.09 7.79
CA ILE A 145 3.98 0.13 7.01
C ILE A 145 4.49 -1.27 7.34
N CYS A 146 3.69 -1.96 8.15
CA CYS A 146 3.96 -3.30 8.68
C CYS A 146 2.65 -4.03 8.92
N LYS A 147 1.77 -4.01 7.91
CA LYS A 147 0.44 -4.59 8.02
C LYS A 147 0.42 -5.95 7.34
N ALA A 148 0.14 -7.00 8.11
CA ALA A 148 -0.24 -8.28 7.55
C ALA A 148 -1.70 -8.22 7.07
N TYR A 149 -1.95 -8.70 5.85
CA TYR A 149 -3.29 -8.75 5.27
C TYR A 149 -3.87 -10.16 5.44
N LYS A 150 -5.11 -10.25 5.91
CA LYS A 150 -5.87 -11.51 5.88
C LYS A 150 -6.19 -11.86 4.43
N GLU A 151 -6.22 -13.16 4.10
CA GLU A 151 -6.47 -13.65 2.75
C GLU A 151 -7.74 -13.09 2.12
N GLU A 152 -8.81 -12.93 2.92
CA GLU A 152 -10.06 -12.30 2.48
C GLU A 152 -9.86 -10.91 1.86
N LYS A 153 -8.98 -10.08 2.45
CA LYS A 153 -8.70 -8.74 1.94
C LYS A 153 -7.87 -8.78 0.67
N ILE A 154 -6.98 -9.77 0.54
CA ILE A 154 -6.21 -10.04 -0.68
C ILE A 154 -7.16 -10.43 -1.81
N ASN A 155 -8.09 -11.36 -1.53
CA ASN A 155 -9.10 -11.81 -2.48
C ASN A 155 -10.02 -10.67 -2.93
N LYS A 156 -10.39 -9.76 -2.01
CA LYS A 156 -11.17 -8.56 -2.36
C LYS A 156 -10.38 -7.62 -3.28
N PHE A 157 -9.08 -7.47 -3.06
CA PHE A 157 -8.22 -6.69 -3.95
C PHE A 157 -8.16 -7.31 -5.35
N PHE A 158 -7.99 -8.63 -5.44
CA PHE A 158 -7.99 -9.34 -6.71
C PHE A 158 -9.32 -9.29 -7.44
N SER A 159 -10.43 -9.47 -6.73
CA SER A 159 -11.76 -9.35 -7.30
C SER A 159 -11.96 -7.99 -7.94
N TRP A 160 -11.45 -6.92 -7.33
CA TRP A 160 -11.48 -5.59 -7.93
C TRP A 160 -10.63 -5.50 -9.21
N VAL A 161 -9.37 -5.97 -9.18
CA VAL A 161 -8.49 -5.95 -10.37
C VAL A 161 -9.13 -6.74 -11.53
N LEU A 162 -9.65 -7.92 -11.24
CA LEU A 162 -10.32 -8.78 -12.21
C LEU A 162 -11.57 -8.11 -12.78
N PHE A 163 -12.39 -7.49 -11.92
CA PHE A 163 -13.60 -6.79 -12.36
C PHE A 163 -13.28 -5.61 -13.28
N THR A 164 -12.26 -4.80 -12.96
CA THR A 164 -11.82 -3.72 -13.86
C THR A 164 -11.32 -4.24 -15.20
N PHE A 165 -10.62 -5.37 -15.21
CA PHE A 165 -10.14 -5.98 -16.45
C PHE A 165 -11.30 -6.49 -17.31
N ILE A 166 -12.24 -7.22 -16.71
CA ILE A 166 -13.45 -7.71 -17.40
C ILE A 166 -14.24 -6.53 -17.96
N PHE A 167 -14.47 -5.49 -17.17
CA PHE A 167 -15.23 -4.32 -17.63
C PHE A 167 -14.58 -3.63 -18.83
N LEU A 168 -13.24 -3.50 -18.85
CA LEU A 168 -12.51 -2.97 -19.99
C LEU A 168 -12.65 -3.88 -21.23
N THR A 169 -12.48 -5.19 -21.07
CA THR A 169 -12.64 -6.14 -22.20
C THR A 169 -14.06 -6.13 -22.78
N VAL A 170 -15.09 -6.07 -21.93
CA VAL A 170 -16.49 -5.98 -22.37
C VAL A 170 -16.77 -4.63 -23.04
N TYR A 171 -16.20 -3.53 -22.53
CA TYR A 171 -16.34 -2.22 -23.15
C TYR A 171 -15.71 -2.20 -24.56
N GLU A 172 -14.50 -2.74 -24.72
CA GLU A 172 -13.85 -2.89 -26.02
C GLU A 172 -14.67 -3.79 -26.96
N PHE A 173 -15.28 -4.86 -26.45
CA PHE A 173 -16.20 -5.71 -27.22
C PHE A 173 -17.48 -4.99 -27.67
N ALA A 174 -18.06 -4.16 -26.81
CA ALA A 174 -19.23 -3.37 -27.16
C ALA A 174 -18.89 -2.37 -28.27
N LEU A 175 -17.70 -1.75 -28.21
CA LEU A 175 -17.20 -0.89 -29.28
C LEU A 175 -16.95 -1.67 -30.59
N TRP A 176 -16.60 -2.96 -30.51
CA TRP A 176 -16.49 -3.86 -31.67
C TRP A 176 -17.86 -4.11 -32.33
N LEU A 177 -18.93 -4.34 -31.55
CA LEU A 177 -20.28 -4.56 -32.09
C LEU A 177 -20.86 -3.35 -32.83
N ASP A 178 -20.45 -2.13 -32.48
CA ASP A 178 -20.88 -0.88 -33.11
C ASP A 178 -20.27 -0.62 -34.50
N GLY A 179 -19.53 -1.58 -35.07
CA GLY A 179 -19.14 -1.55 -36.48
C GLY A 179 -18.01 -0.57 -36.83
N ARG A 180 -17.16 -0.20 -35.85
CA ARG A 180 -15.90 0.48 -36.16
C ARG A 180 -14.96 -0.49 -36.89
N ASN A 181 -14.47 -0.08 -38.04
CA ASN A 181 -13.54 -0.85 -38.86
C ASN A 181 -12.28 -1.16 -38.06
N PHE A 182 -12.02 -2.45 -37.83
CA PHE A 182 -10.94 -2.92 -36.99
C PHE A 182 -9.83 -3.53 -37.86
N ASP A 183 -8.60 -3.14 -37.56
CA ASP A 183 -7.41 -3.69 -38.21
C ASP A 183 -6.95 -4.94 -37.44
N PHE A 184 -6.07 -5.73 -38.05
CA PHE A 184 -5.54 -6.99 -37.48
C PHE A 184 -4.95 -6.85 -36.07
N LEU A 185 -4.48 -5.65 -35.71
CA LEU A 185 -3.91 -5.36 -34.39
C LEU A 185 -4.90 -5.60 -33.25
N ASP A 186 -6.18 -5.36 -33.51
CA ASP A 186 -7.20 -5.34 -32.46
C ASP A 186 -7.75 -6.74 -32.16
N ILE A 187 -7.76 -7.61 -33.18
CA ILE A 187 -8.00 -9.05 -33.01
C ILE A 187 -6.88 -9.67 -32.15
N LEU A 188 -5.63 -9.22 -32.36
CA LEU A 188 -4.49 -9.68 -31.58
C LEU A 188 -4.59 -9.23 -30.11
N PHE A 189 -5.02 -8.00 -29.84
CA PHE A 189 -5.27 -7.54 -28.47
C PHE A 189 -6.35 -8.36 -27.76
N TYR A 190 -7.42 -8.71 -28.47
CA TYR A 190 -8.50 -9.53 -27.91
C TYR A 190 -8.04 -10.95 -27.54
N PHE A 191 -7.25 -11.58 -28.41
CA PHE A 191 -6.66 -12.89 -28.14
C PHE A 191 -5.66 -12.85 -26.99
N LEU A 192 -4.81 -11.84 -26.94
CA LEU A 192 -3.87 -11.65 -25.84
C LEU A 192 -4.61 -11.36 -24.53
N GLY A 193 -5.66 -10.55 -24.55
CA GLY A 193 -6.51 -10.28 -23.38
C GLY A 193 -7.16 -11.55 -22.81
N ALA A 194 -7.68 -12.43 -23.67
CA ALA A 194 -8.24 -13.72 -23.27
C ALA A 194 -7.17 -14.66 -22.67
N ILE A 195 -5.99 -14.72 -23.28
CA ILE A 195 -4.86 -15.52 -22.79
C ILE A 195 -4.35 -14.99 -21.45
N PHE A 196 -4.22 -13.67 -21.29
CA PHE A 196 -3.82 -13.04 -20.03
C PHE A 196 -4.86 -13.25 -18.94
N SER A 197 -6.16 -13.13 -19.24
CA SER A 197 -7.24 -13.42 -18.30
C SER A 197 -7.18 -14.88 -17.82
N SER A 198 -7.00 -15.82 -18.75
CA SER A 198 -6.85 -17.25 -18.44
C SER A 198 -5.61 -17.54 -17.56
N LEU A 199 -4.46 -16.92 -17.88
CA LEU A 199 -3.21 -17.05 -17.11
C LEU A 199 -3.31 -16.43 -15.72
N ILE A 200 -4.02 -15.32 -15.59
CA ILE A 200 -4.29 -14.68 -14.31
C ILE A 200 -5.18 -15.59 -13.47
N ILE A 201 -6.28 -16.12 -14.02
CA ILE A 201 -7.17 -17.03 -13.30
C ILE A 201 -6.43 -18.29 -12.82
N THR A 202 -5.63 -18.93 -13.68
CA THR A 202 -4.89 -20.15 -13.33
C THR A 202 -3.76 -19.92 -12.32
N LYS A 203 -3.10 -18.75 -12.31
CA LYS A 203 -2.09 -18.42 -11.29
C LYS A 203 -2.68 -17.84 -10.00
N LEU A 204 -3.92 -17.32 -10.03
CA LEU A 204 -4.61 -16.77 -8.87
C LEU A 204 -5.41 -17.79 -8.08
N ILE A 205 -5.69 -18.96 -8.66
CA ILE A 205 -6.34 -20.08 -7.97
C ILE A 205 -5.38 -21.29 -7.91
N PRO A 206 -4.24 -21.21 -7.19
CA PRO A 206 -3.57 -22.43 -6.77
C PRO A 206 -4.32 -22.93 -5.53
N ASN A 207 -4.93 -24.11 -5.61
CA ASN A 207 -5.64 -24.81 -4.52
C ASN A 207 -7.08 -24.34 -4.21
N ILE A 208 -8.00 -24.59 -5.15
CA ILE A 208 -9.24 -25.27 -4.76
C ILE A 208 -8.94 -26.77 -4.87
N GLU A 209 -8.09 -27.27 -3.98
CA GLU A 209 -8.13 -28.70 -3.66
C GLU A 209 -9.43 -28.90 -2.90
N ILE A 210 -10.32 -29.61 -3.56
CA ILE A 210 -11.60 -30.07 -3.07
C ILE A 210 -11.33 -30.82 -1.76
N SER A 211 -11.64 -30.19 -0.62
CA SER A 211 -11.75 -30.86 0.66
C SER A 211 -13.02 -31.74 0.65
N GLN A 212 -13.01 -32.78 -0.19
CA GLN A 212 -13.85 -33.95 -0.02
C GLN A 212 -12.95 -35.09 0.44
N GLN A 213 -12.66 -35.13 1.75
CA GLN A 213 -12.48 -36.35 2.51
C GLN A 213 -12.19 -36.00 3.97
N GLN A 214 -13.24 -36.05 4.79
CA GLN A 214 -13.25 -36.74 6.08
C GLN A 214 -14.68 -36.68 6.65
N VAL A 215 -15.55 -37.49 6.06
CA VAL A 215 -16.61 -38.17 6.79
C VAL A 215 -16.20 -39.63 6.81
N LEU A 216 -15.54 -40.01 7.90
CA LEU A 216 -15.60 -41.33 8.56
C LEU A 216 -14.84 -41.26 9.87
#